data_AF-A0A966FTX3-F1
#
_entry.id   AF-A0A966FTX3-F1
#
_cell.length_a   1.000
_cell.length_b   1.000
_cell.length_c   1.000
_cell.angle_alpha   90.00
_cell.angle_beta   90.00
_cell.angle_gamma   90.00
#
_symmetry.space_group_name_H-M   'P 1'
#
loop_
_entity.id
_entity.type
_entity.pdbx_description
1 polymer ?
#
loop_
_entity_poly.entity_id
_entity_poly.type
_entity_poly.pdbx_seq_one_letter_code
_entity_poly.pdbx_strand_id
1 'polypeptide(L)'
;MNKLFTAAIALTALTMPGYAAAQSNGADTSVSETAPTSPPVAQRREHSYTTHGITLSDPYHWLKDQSYPVVDDAEVLDYVKAENAWFEAQMAPHQALVDELFEE
;
A
#
# COMPACT_ATOMS: atom_id res chain seq x y z
N MET A 1 -30.73 -36.21 -13.13
CA MET A 1 -31.91 -36.17 -14.04
C MET A 1 -32.69 -34.91 -13.71
N ASN A 2 -32.92 -33.90 -14.57
CA ASN A 2 -33.30 -33.85 -15.99
C ASN A 2 -32.51 -32.72 -16.72
N LYS A 3 -31.85 -32.99 -17.86
CA LYS A 3 -32.26 -32.74 -19.28
C LYS A 3 -32.56 -31.26 -19.59
N LEU A 4 -31.62 -30.52 -20.22
CA LEU A 4 -31.49 -30.28 -21.68
C LEU A 4 -32.68 -29.50 -22.28
N PHE A 5 -32.45 -28.33 -22.90
CA PHE A 5 -32.76 -28.05 -24.32
C PHE A 5 -32.61 -26.56 -24.76
N THR A 6 -31.87 -26.38 -25.86
CA THR A 6 -32.04 -25.44 -27.02
C THR A 6 -31.50 -23.99 -26.99
N ALA A 7 -30.76 -23.70 -28.05
CA ALA A 7 -30.21 -22.43 -28.52
C ALA A 7 -31.20 -21.64 -29.42
N ALA A 8 -31.01 -20.33 -29.58
CA ALA A 8 -31.13 -19.62 -30.87
C ALA A 8 -30.71 -18.14 -30.77
N ILE A 9 -30.17 -17.67 -31.89
CA ILE A 9 -29.52 -16.39 -32.21
C ILE A 9 -30.52 -15.23 -32.36
N ALA A 10 -30.15 -14.02 -31.95
CA ALA A 10 -30.58 -12.79 -32.63
C ALA A 10 -29.58 -11.64 -32.41
N LEU A 11 -29.03 -11.17 -33.53
CA LEU A 11 -28.09 -10.05 -33.67
C LEU A 11 -28.90 -8.76 -33.89
N THR A 12 -28.71 -7.74 -33.04
CA THR A 12 -29.01 -6.34 -33.39
C THR A 12 -27.92 -5.43 -32.80
N ALA A 13 -27.25 -4.71 -33.69
CA ALA A 13 -26.21 -3.75 -33.39
C ALA A 13 -26.78 -2.42 -32.87
N LEU A 14 -25.99 -1.72 -32.04
CA LEU A 14 -25.54 -0.33 -32.21
C LEU A 14 -25.45 0.43 -30.86
N THR A 15 -24.25 0.97 -30.60
CA THR A 15 -23.92 2.15 -29.76
C THR A 15 -24.16 2.13 -28.26
N MET A 16 -23.06 2.05 -27.49
CA MET A 16 -22.54 3.11 -26.61
C MET A 16 -21.32 2.56 -25.83
N PRO A 17 -20.09 3.11 -25.97
CA PRO A 17 -19.07 2.91 -24.94
C PRO A 17 -19.47 3.76 -23.74
N GLY A 18 -20.35 3.22 -22.91
CA GLY A 18 -20.71 3.78 -21.62
C GLY A 18 -19.54 3.64 -20.67
N TYR A 19 -18.95 4.79 -20.31
CA TYR A 19 -17.97 4.96 -19.27
C TYR A 19 -18.36 4.29 -17.95
N ALA A 20 -17.32 3.83 -17.25
CA ALA A 20 -17.19 3.81 -15.79
C ALA A 20 -18.17 2.96 -14.98
N ALA A 21 -17.70 1.76 -14.62
CA ALA A 21 -17.65 1.43 -13.20
C ALA A 21 -16.16 1.38 -12.81
N ALA A 22 -15.60 2.53 -12.43
CA ALA A 22 -14.43 2.52 -11.57
C ALA A 22 -14.87 1.80 -10.31
N GLN A 23 -14.39 0.58 -10.12
CA GLN A 23 -14.47 -0.07 -8.83
C GLN A 23 -13.69 0.83 -7.88
N SER A 24 -14.40 1.64 -7.09
CA SER A 24 -13.85 2.21 -5.88
C SER A 24 -13.61 1.01 -4.95
N ASN A 25 -12.47 0.34 -5.13
CA ASN A 25 -11.89 -0.42 -4.05
C ASN A 25 -11.66 0.62 -2.96
N GLY A 26 -12.56 0.60 -1.97
CA GLY A 26 -12.40 1.35 -0.74
C GLY A 26 -11.01 1.08 -0.25
N ALA A 27 -10.18 2.11 -0.28
CA ALA A 27 -9.00 2.14 0.55
C ALA A 27 -9.52 1.84 1.96
N ASP A 28 -9.14 0.69 2.50
CA ASP A 28 -9.13 0.49 3.93
C ASP A 28 -8.12 1.50 4.51
N THR A 29 -8.55 2.76 4.60
CA THR A 29 -7.90 3.82 5.36
C THR A 29 -8.13 3.48 6.83
N SER A 30 -7.53 2.39 7.29
CA SER A 30 -7.38 2.10 8.71
C SER A 30 -6.20 2.91 9.25
N VAL A 31 -6.34 4.23 9.21
CA VAL A 31 -5.43 5.14 9.91
C VAL A 31 -6.06 5.40 11.27
N SER A 32 -5.32 5.08 12.33
CA SER A 32 -5.71 5.31 13.72
C SER A 32 -6.33 6.69 13.90
N GLU A 33 -7.44 6.75 14.65
CA GLU A 33 -8.34 7.91 14.86
C GLU A 33 -7.66 9.16 15.49
N THR A 34 -6.39 9.07 15.87
CA THR A 34 -5.61 10.19 16.40
C THR A 34 -4.32 10.36 15.59
N ALA A 35 -4.18 11.53 14.98
CA ALA A 35 -2.98 11.88 14.22
C ALA A 35 -1.75 11.88 15.15
N PRO A 36 -0.65 11.21 14.78
CA PRO A 36 0.57 11.21 15.58
C PRO A 36 1.14 12.62 15.70
N THR A 37 1.65 12.98 16.88
CA THR A 37 2.23 14.31 17.17
C THR A 37 3.75 14.36 17.00
N SER A 38 4.37 13.22 16.71
CA SER A 38 5.81 13.06 16.51
C SER A 38 6.08 11.92 15.55
N PRO A 39 7.22 11.93 14.83
CA PRO A 39 7.60 10.81 13.97
C PRO A 39 7.78 9.52 14.79
N PRO A 40 7.43 8.36 14.23
CA PRO A 40 7.77 7.09 14.84
C PRO A 40 9.29 6.89 14.87
N VAL A 41 9.78 6.15 15.85
CA VAL A 41 11.21 5.86 16.01
C VAL A 41 11.40 4.35 15.96
N ALA A 42 12.16 3.88 14.96
CA ALA A 42 12.48 2.47 14.81
C ALA A 42 13.27 1.95 16.02
N GLN A 43 12.93 0.73 16.47
CA GLN A 43 13.70 0.03 17.47
C GLN A 43 15.11 -0.28 16.93
N ARG A 44 16.14 -0.12 17.77
CA ARG A 44 17.50 -0.55 17.45
C ARG A 44 17.72 -1.96 17.95
N ARG A 45 18.22 -2.85 17.09
CA ARG A 45 18.54 -4.25 17.40
C ARG A 45 19.96 -4.53 16.99
N GLU A 46 20.80 -4.99 17.91
CA GLU A 46 22.21 -5.26 17.58
C GLU A 46 22.30 -6.28 16.44
N HIS A 47 22.83 -5.82 15.31
CA HIS A 47 23.09 -6.65 14.15
C HIS A 47 24.32 -6.11 13.43
N SER A 48 25.16 -7.02 12.95
CA SER A 48 26.36 -6.68 12.20
C SER A 48 26.63 -7.73 11.16
N TYR A 49 27.15 -7.33 10.01
CA TYR A 49 27.60 -8.24 8.97
C TYR A 49 28.95 -7.80 8.40
N THR A 50 29.69 -8.75 7.83
CA THR A 50 30.99 -8.49 7.22
C THR A 50 30.89 -8.64 5.71
N THR A 51 31.31 -7.61 4.97
CA THR A 51 31.43 -7.66 3.50
C THR A 51 32.78 -7.09 3.08
N HIS A 52 33.45 -7.74 2.13
CA HIS A 52 34.79 -7.37 1.66
C HIS A 52 35.83 -7.15 2.78
N GLY A 53 35.75 -7.94 3.85
CA GLY A 53 36.64 -7.83 5.01
C GLY A 53 36.34 -6.64 5.94
N ILE A 54 35.25 -5.91 5.72
CA ILE A 54 34.79 -4.78 6.54
C ILE A 54 33.54 -5.21 7.31
N THR A 55 33.55 -5.04 8.62
CA THR A 55 32.38 -5.28 9.48
C THR A 55 31.58 -4.00 9.65
N LEU A 56 30.28 -4.07 9.33
CA LEU A 56 29.32 -2.98 9.43
C LEU A 56 28.27 -3.34 10.49
N SER A 57 28.01 -2.41 11.41
CA SER A 57 26.87 -2.50 12.33
C SER A 57 25.65 -1.89 11.66
N ASP A 58 24.57 -2.66 11.58
CA ASP A 58 23.28 -2.22 11.04
C ASP A 58 22.18 -2.52 12.07
N PRO A 59 21.94 -1.61 13.03
CA PRO A 59 20.93 -1.82 14.05
C PRO A 59 19.48 -1.86 13.55
N TYR A 60 19.26 -1.57 12.27
CA TYR A 60 17.94 -1.49 11.63
C TYR A 60 17.73 -2.58 10.58
N HIS A 61 18.62 -3.58 10.54
CA HIS A 61 18.52 -4.72 9.61
C HIS A 61 17.14 -5.40 9.62
N TRP A 62 16.48 -5.41 10.77
CA TRP A 62 15.16 -6.01 10.95
C TRP A 62 14.04 -5.32 10.16
N LEU A 63 14.22 -4.06 9.73
CA LEU A 63 13.25 -3.37 8.85
C LEU A 63 13.19 -4.00 7.45
N LYS A 64 14.21 -4.75 7.06
CA LYS A 64 14.19 -5.56 5.85
C LYS A 64 13.55 -6.92 6.16
N ASP A 65 12.35 -7.12 5.65
CA ASP A 65 11.76 -8.46 5.60
C ASP A 65 12.61 -9.39 4.73
N GLN A 66 13.06 -10.50 5.29
CA GLN A 66 13.89 -11.47 4.58
C GLN A 66 13.07 -12.35 3.63
N SER A 67 11.74 -12.41 3.79
CA SER A 67 10.81 -13.11 2.91
C SER A 67 10.54 -12.38 1.58
N TYR A 68 11.10 -11.17 1.41
CA TYR A 68 10.88 -10.34 0.22
C TYR A 68 11.09 -11.16 -1.07
N PRO A 69 10.14 -11.12 -2.04
CA PRO A 69 9.10 -10.10 -2.24
C PRO A 69 7.82 -10.25 -1.42
N VAL A 70 7.67 -11.32 -0.64
CA VAL A 70 6.55 -11.45 0.29
C VAL A 70 6.88 -10.63 1.54
N VAL A 71 6.00 -9.70 1.91
CA VAL A 71 6.15 -8.90 3.13
C VAL A 71 5.10 -9.38 4.12
N ASP A 72 5.54 -10.16 5.11
CA ASP A 72 4.68 -10.80 6.10
C ASP A 72 5.18 -10.62 7.55
N ASP A 73 6.32 -9.96 7.75
CA ASP A 73 6.78 -9.58 9.08
C ASP A 73 5.87 -8.50 9.70
N ALA A 74 5.20 -8.85 10.79
CA ALA A 74 4.28 -7.98 11.50
C ALA A 74 4.96 -6.74 12.09
N GLU A 75 6.19 -6.85 12.59
CA GLU A 75 6.89 -5.71 13.21
C GLU A 75 7.32 -4.69 12.14
N VAL A 76 7.74 -5.17 10.96
CA VAL A 76 8.01 -4.33 9.79
C VAL A 76 6.73 -3.61 9.36
N LEU A 77 5.63 -4.35 9.19
CA LEU A 77 4.35 -3.79 8.76
C LEU A 77 3.80 -2.76 9.75
N ASP A 78 3.92 -3.01 11.05
CA ASP A 78 3.46 -2.09 12.09
C ASP A 78 4.27 -0.79 12.08
N TYR A 79 5.59 -0.88 11.91
CA TYR A 79 6.43 0.30 11.77
C TYR A 79 6.09 1.11 10.50
N VAL A 80 5.91 0.44 9.37
CA VAL A 80 5.53 1.10 8.10
C VAL A 80 4.16 1.77 8.20
N LYS A 81 3.18 1.15 8.87
CA LYS A 81 1.87 1.78 9.12
C LYS A 81 2.00 3.03 9.99
N ALA A 82 2.86 2.99 11.02
CA ALA A 82 3.12 4.15 11.86
C ALA A 82 3.77 5.30 11.07
N GLU A 83 4.72 4.99 10.20
CA GLU A 83 5.34 5.98 9.29
C GLU A 83 4.32 6.55 8.31
N ASN A 84 3.45 5.72 7.71
CA ASN A 84 2.38 6.19 6.83
C ASN A 84 1.40 7.11 7.58
N ALA A 85 1.00 6.76 8.79
CA ALA A 85 0.11 7.62 9.59
C ALA A 85 0.73 8.99 9.88
N TRP A 86 2.05 9.04 10.13
CA TRP A 86 2.78 10.29 10.29
C TRP A 86 2.87 11.07 8.97
N PHE A 87 3.18 10.39 7.86
CA PHE A 87 3.21 10.98 6.53
C PHE A 87 1.87 11.64 6.17
N GLU A 88 0.76 10.91 6.31
CA GLU A 88 -0.58 11.42 6.01
C GLU A 88 -0.91 12.66 6.86
N ALA A 89 -0.57 12.63 8.15
CA ALA A 89 -0.79 13.77 9.05
C ALA A 89 0.02 15.01 8.62
N GLN A 90 1.26 14.81 8.15
CA GLN A 90 2.12 15.91 7.69
C GLN A 90 1.78 16.40 6.29
N MET A 91 1.25 15.52 5.42
CA MET A 91 0.86 15.86 4.05
C MET A 91 -0.52 16.48 3.94
N ALA A 92 -1.41 16.25 4.92
CA ALA A 92 -2.78 16.77 4.89
C ALA A 92 -2.88 18.29 4.59
N PRO A 93 -2.04 19.19 5.16
CA PRO A 93 -2.09 20.62 4.83
C PRO A 93 -1.66 20.97 3.41
N HIS A 94 -0.94 20.06 2.74
CA HIS A 94 -0.37 20.26 1.41
C HIS A 94 -1.25 19.71 0.29
N GLN A 95 -2.38 19.07 0.60
CA GLN A 95 -3.20 18.38 -0.39
C GLN A 95 -3.63 19.29 -1.55
N ALA A 96 -4.02 20.54 -1.27
CA ALA A 96 -4.42 21.48 -2.32
C ALA A 96 -3.31 21.77 -3.36
N LEU A 97 -2.05 21.85 -2.90
CA LEU A 97 -0.91 22.04 -3.80
C LEU A 97 -0.57 20.75 -4.57
N VAL A 98 -0.72 19.59 -3.92
CA VAL A 98 -0.54 18.29 -4.58
C VAL A 98 -1.54 18.12 -5.73
N ASP A 99 -2.80 18.48 -5.49
CA ASP A 99 -3.87 18.39 -6.48
C ASP A 99 -3.58 19.32 -7.67
N GLU A 100 -3.19 20.58 -7.43
CA GLU A 100 -2.81 21.53 -8.48
C GLU A 100 -1.68 20.99 -9.37
N LEU A 101 -0.59 20.50 -8.77
CA LEU A 101 0.57 19.97 -9.51
C LEU A 101 0.27 18.67 -10.26
N PHE A 102 -0.70 17.87 -9.79
CA PHE A 102 -1.11 16.64 -10.47
C PHE A 102 -1.95 16.93 -11.73
N GLU A 103 -2.63 18.08 -11.78
CA GLU A 103 -3.47 18.50 -12.91
C GLU A 103 -2.69 19.23 -14.03
N GLU A 104 -1.42 19.59 -13.83
CA GLU A 104 -0.51 20.18 -14.83
C GLU A 104 -0.07 19.20 -15.95
#